data_AF-A0A432XMX2-F1
#
_entry.id   AF-A0A432XMX2-F1
#
_cell.length_a   1.000
_cell.length_b   1.000
_cell.length_c   1.000
_cell.angle_alpha   90.00
_cell.angle_beta   90.00
_cell.angle_gamma   90.00
#
_symmetry.space_group_name_H-M   'P 1'
#
loop_
_entity.id
_entity.type
_entity.pdbx_description
1 polymer ?
#
loop_
_entity_poly.entity_id
_entity_poly.type
_entity_poly.pdbx_seq_one_letter_code
_entity_poly.pdbx_strand_id
1 'polypeptide(L)'
;MDLKTVTKLTWTLNAWQDYCYWQRQDKKTLHRINRLIDACLRTPFSGIGKPEGLKGDLSGFWSRRIDEQHRLVYQVTDFAIVVIACRYHY
;
A
#
# COMPACT_ATOMS: atom_id res chain seq x y z
N MET A 1 12.53 11.35 -10.06
CA MET A 1 12.06 9.97 -10.18
C MET A 1 10.94 9.97 -11.21
N ASP A 2 11.17 9.42 -12.40
CA ASP A 2 10.15 9.38 -13.45
C ASP A 2 9.19 8.21 -13.16
N LEU A 3 7.93 8.54 -12.87
CA LEU A 3 6.87 7.60 -12.52
C LEU A 3 6.55 6.61 -13.66
N LYS A 4 7.04 6.86 -14.88
CA LYS A 4 6.89 5.98 -16.06
C LYS A 4 7.62 4.64 -15.95
N THR A 5 8.35 4.38 -14.85
CA THR A 5 9.25 3.22 -14.73
C THR A 5 8.71 2.11 -13.82
N VAL A 6 7.60 2.33 -13.10
CA VAL A 6 6.99 1.29 -12.26
C VAL A 6 6.40 0.19 -13.15
N THR A 7 7.04 -0.98 -13.15
CA THR A 7 6.66 -2.15 -13.96
C THR A 7 6.22 -3.34 -13.10
N LYS A 8 6.42 -3.28 -11.79
CA LYS A 8 6.15 -4.39 -10.86
C LYS A 8 5.32 -3.95 -9.66
N LEU A 9 4.44 -4.83 -9.24
CA LEU A 9 3.80 -4.80 -7.92
C LEU A 9 4.31 -6.01 -7.14
N THR A 10 4.99 -5.78 -6.03
CA THR A 10 5.55 -6.84 -5.19
C THR A 10 5.00 -6.74 -3.78
N TRP A 11 5.11 -7.84 -3.03
CA TRP A 11 4.55 -7.99 -1.69
C TRP A 11 5.60 -8.61 -0.78
N THR A 12 5.70 -8.12 0.46
CA THR A 12 6.31 -8.90 1.53
C THR A 12 5.43 -10.12 1.83
N LEU A 13 5.99 -11.18 2.43
CA LEU A 13 5.20 -12.34 2.81
C LEU A 13 4.08 -11.99 3.79
N ASN A 14 4.32 -11.05 4.71
CA ASN A 14 3.32 -10.56 5.65
C ASN A 14 2.19 -9.82 4.92
N ALA A 15 2.51 -8.90 4.02
CA ALA A 15 1.50 -8.20 3.23
C ALA A 15 0.67 -9.15 2.36
N TRP A 16 1.29 -10.20 1.84
CA TRP A 16 0.58 -11.23 1.08
C TRP A 16 -0.43 -11.99 1.96
N GLN A 17 -0.03 -12.35 3.19
CA GLN A 17 -0.92 -12.99 4.15
C GLN A 17 -2.07 -12.07 4.57
N ASP A 18 -1.81 -10.78 4.81
CA ASP A 18 -2.84 -9.77 5.07
C ASP A 18 -3.85 -9.70 3.93
N TYR A 19 -3.36 -9.65 2.69
CA TYR A 19 -4.20 -9.59 1.50
C TYR A 19 -5.07 -10.85 1.38
N CYS A 20 -4.50 -12.03 1.54
CA CYS A 20 -5.23 -13.30 1.55
C CYS A 20 -6.23 -13.42 2.71
N TYR A 21 -5.95 -12.81 3.86
CA TYR A 21 -6.90 -12.74 4.97
C TYR A 21 -8.15 -11.96 4.55
N TRP A 22 -7.99 -10.77 3.98
CA TRP A 22 -9.13 -9.94 3.57
C TRP A 22 -10.02 -10.60 2.51
N GLN A 23 -9.45 -11.43 1.63
CA GLN A 23 -10.23 -12.20 0.66
C GLN A 23 -11.29 -13.11 1.30
N ARG A 24 -11.00 -13.64 2.50
CA ARG A 24 -11.90 -14.55 3.21
C ARG A 24 -12.84 -13.84 4.19
N GLN A 25 -12.45 -12.67 4.68
CA GLN A 25 -13.06 -12.05 5.86
C GLN A 25 -13.93 -10.85 5.52
N ASP A 26 -13.43 -9.92 4.71
CA ASP A 26 -14.19 -8.72 4.34
C ASP A 26 -13.82 -8.25 2.93
N LYS A 27 -14.73 -8.53 1.99
CA LYS A 27 -14.59 -8.15 0.59
C LYS A 27 -14.65 -6.63 0.37
N LYS A 28 -15.29 -5.87 1.26
CA LYS A 28 -15.32 -4.40 1.15
C LYS A 28 -13.94 -3.82 1.43
N THR A 29 -13.29 -4.30 2.48
CA THR A 29 -11.90 -3.92 2.81
C THR A 29 -10.93 -4.39 1.72
N LEU A 30 -11.07 -5.61 1.20
CA LEU A 30 -10.30 -6.08 0.04
C LEU A 30 -10.43 -5.14 -1.17
N HIS A 31 -11.66 -4.76 -1.52
CA HIS A 31 -11.91 -3.86 -2.64
C HIS A 31 -11.29 -2.47 -2.40
N ARG A 32 -11.32 -1.98 -1.16
CA ARG A 32 -10.65 -0.74 -0.78
C ARG A 32 -9.13 -0.83 -0.96
N ILE A 33 -8.51 -1.93 -0.54
CA ILE A 33 -7.07 -2.17 -0.73
C ILE A 33 -6.71 -2.16 -2.22
N ASN A 34 -7.47 -2.87 -3.07
CA ASN A 34 -7.22 -2.88 -4.52
C ASN A 34 -7.30 -1.49 -5.12
N ARG A 35 -8.31 -0.69 -4.76
CA ARG A 35 -8.42 0.69 -5.24
C ARG A 35 -7.25 1.57 -4.79
N LEU A 36 -6.71 1.35 -3.59
CA LEU A 36 -5.55 2.08 -3.10
C LEU A 36 -4.28 1.67 -3.85
N ILE A 37 -4.10 0.38 -4.15
CA ILE A 37 -2.98 -0.13 -4.96
C ILE A 37 -3.03 0.45 -6.37
N ASP A 38 -4.20 0.44 -7.01
CA ASP A 38 -4.38 1.06 -8.34
C ASP A 38 -4.03 2.55 -8.33
N ALA A 39 -4.40 3.27 -7.26
CA ALA A 39 -4.04 4.66 -7.09
C ALA A 39 -2.53 4.85 -6.84
N CYS A 40 -1.89 3.96 -6.07
CA CYS A 40 -0.45 3.97 -5.85
C CYS A 40 0.33 3.77 -7.14
N LEU A 41 -0.13 2.87 -8.03
CA LEU A 41 0.52 2.61 -9.31
C LEU A 41 0.48 3.81 -10.27
N ARG A 42 -0.52 4.70 -10.14
CA ARG A 42 -0.67 5.90 -10.99
C ARG A 42 -0.02 7.13 -10.38
N THR A 43 -0.29 7.38 -9.10
CA THR A 43 0.15 8.57 -8.38
C THR A 43 0.61 8.16 -6.98
N PRO A 44 1.84 7.65 -6.82
CA PRO A 44 2.27 7.01 -5.58
C PRO A 44 2.22 7.91 -4.35
N PHE A 45 2.40 9.23 -4.50
CA PHE A 45 2.52 10.16 -3.38
C PHE A 45 1.31 11.08 -3.18
N SER A 46 0.22 10.85 -3.92
CA SER A 46 -0.99 11.69 -3.84
C SER A 46 -2.27 10.91 -4.13
N GLY A 47 -3.43 11.56 -3.93
CA GLY A 47 -4.74 11.00 -4.21
C GLY A 47 -5.41 10.36 -2.99
N ILE A 48 -6.18 9.29 -3.23
CA ILE A 48 -7.07 8.71 -2.22
C ILE A 48 -6.31 8.06 -1.06
N GLY A 49 -6.96 8.06 0.11
CA GLY A 49 -6.43 7.43 1.32
C GLY A 49 -5.43 8.30 2.09
N LYS A 50 -5.34 9.61 1.80
CA LYS A 50 -4.44 10.55 2.50
C LYS A 50 -3.01 10.00 2.59
N PRO A 51 -2.26 9.95 1.46
CA PRO A 51 -0.90 9.43 1.45
C PRO A 51 -0.01 10.23 2.39
N GLU A 52 0.68 9.54 3.28
CA GLU A 52 1.57 10.13 4.28
C GLU A 52 2.92 9.41 4.22
N GLY A 53 4.01 10.18 3.99
CA GLY A 53 5.37 9.67 4.08
C GLY A 53 5.74 9.41 5.54
N LEU A 54 6.20 8.20 5.84
CA LEU A 54 6.60 7.80 7.18
C LEU A 54 7.99 8.37 7.52
N LYS A 55 8.29 8.49 8.83
CA LYS A 55 9.48 9.18 9.36
C LYS A 55 10.33 8.24 10.21
N GLY A 56 11.56 8.67 10.53
CA GLY A 56 12.49 7.93 11.38
C GLY A 56 12.97 6.66 10.69
N ASP A 57 12.93 5.52 11.39
CA ASP A 57 13.32 4.21 10.84
C ASP A 57 12.44 3.76 9.67
N LEU A 58 11.26 4.36 9.52
CA LEU A 58 10.34 4.12 8.42
C LEU A 58 10.46 5.15 7.29
N SER A 59 11.52 5.97 7.29
CA SER A 59 11.77 6.91 6.19
C SER A 59 11.92 6.17 4.86
N GLY A 60 11.23 6.65 3.84
CA GLY A 60 11.16 6.00 2.52
C GLY A 60 9.92 5.12 2.31
N PHE A 61 9.18 4.79 3.38
CA PHE A 61 7.86 4.17 3.28
C PHE A 61 6.74 5.20 3.26
N TRP A 62 5.60 4.78 2.73
CA TRP A 62 4.39 5.56 2.60
C TRP A 62 3.21 4.77 3.13
N SER A 63 2.24 5.48 3.71
CA SER A 63 0.99 4.88 4.18
C SER A 63 -0.23 5.52 3.52
N ARG A 64 -1.28 4.74 3.32
CA ARG A 64 -2.61 5.20 2.92
C ARG A 64 -3.71 4.57 3.77
N ARG A 65 -4.69 5.37 4.17
CA ARG A 65 -5.88 4.98 4.93
C ARG A 65 -6.78 4.02 4.14
N ILE A 66 -6.81 2.77 4.61
CA ILE A 66 -7.82 1.79 4.24
C ILE A 66 -9.12 2.21 4.93
N ASP A 67 -9.07 2.31 6.26
CA ASP A 67 -10.12 2.81 7.16
C ASP A 67 -9.46 3.58 8.34
N GLU A 68 -10.15 3.67 9.48
CA GLU A 68 -9.62 4.33 10.68
C GLU A 68 -8.45 3.57 11.33
N GLN A 69 -8.48 2.23 11.28
CA GLN A 69 -7.56 1.34 11.98
C GLN A 69 -6.44 0.80 11.09
N HIS A 70 -6.70 0.59 9.80
CA HIS A 70 -5.80 -0.10 8.89
C HIS A 70 -5.20 0.87 7.87
N ARG A 71 -3.95 0.63 7.47
CA ARG A 71 -3.35 1.30 6.31
C ARG A 71 -2.73 0.29 5.36
N LEU A 72 -2.65 0.72 4.11
CA LEU A 72 -1.75 0.16 3.12
C LEU A 72 -0.40 0.85 3.33
N VAL A 73 0.61 0.09 3.73
CA VAL A 73 2.00 0.57 3.84
C VAL A 73 2.79 0.04 2.64
N TYR A 74 3.49 0.92 1.94
CA TYR A 74 4.23 0.57 0.73
C TYR A 74 5.52 1.39 0.59
N GLN A 75 6.44 0.89 -0.23
CA GLN A 75 7.61 1.60 -0.68
C GLN A 75 7.54 1.81 -2.20
N VAL A 76 8.05 2.95 -2.67
CA VAL A 76 8.24 3.20 -4.10
C VAL A 76 9.71 3.05 -4.41
N THR A 77 10.03 2.15 -5.34
CA THR A 77 11.38 1.95 -5.88
C THR A 77 11.40 2.37 -7.34
N ASP A 78 12.57 2.36 -7.98
CA ASP A 78 12.69 2.77 -9.40
C ASP A 78 11.83 1.93 -10.34
N PHE A 79 11.51 0.68 -9.99
CA PHE A 79 10.81 -0.26 -10.86
C PHE A 79 9.57 -0.90 -10.24
N ALA A 80 9.31 -0.71 -8.95
CA ALA A 80 8.21 -1.38 -8.25
C ALA A 80 7.52 -0.54 -7.18
N ILE A 81 6.24 -0.84 -6.97
CA ILE A 81 5.56 -0.61 -5.69
C ILE A 81 5.71 -1.89 -4.87
N VAL A 82 6.32 -1.78 -3.69
CA VAL A 82 6.47 -2.89 -2.75
C VAL A 82 5.47 -2.72 -1.62
N VAL A 83 4.47 -3.60 -1.52
CA VAL A 83 3.51 -3.59 -0.42
C VAL A 83 4.12 -4.27 0.81
N ILE A 84 4.15 -3.55 1.92
CA ILE A 84 4.80 -3.96 3.17
C ILE A 84 3.78 -4.51 4.18
N ALA A 85 2.60 -3.91 4.25
CA ALA A 85 1.47 -4.35 5.08
C ALA A 85 0.15 -3.81 4.51
N CYS A 86 -0.96 -4.52 4.74
CA CYS A 86 -2.30 -4.01 4.42
C CYS A 86 -3.37 -4.41 5.45
N ARG A 87 -2.93 -4.73 6.67
CA ARG A 87 -3.78 -4.99 7.82
C ARG A 87 -3.08 -4.54 9.09
N TYR A 88 -3.86 -4.01 10.02
CA TYR A 88 -3.40 -3.41 11.27
C TYR A 88 -2.51 -2.18 11.09
N HIS A 89 -2.61 -1.26 12.04
CA HIS A 89 -1.53 -0.38 12.43
C HIS A 89 -1.12 -0.81 13.84
N TYR A 90 0.12 -0.52 14.23
CA TYR A 90 0.53 -0.59 15.64
C TYR A 90 -0.55 -0.01 16.56
#